data_AF-A0A8S3H446-F1
#
_entry.id   AF-A0A8S3H446-F1
#
_cell.length_a   1.000
_cell.length_b   1.000
_cell.length_c   1.000
_cell.angle_alpha   90.00
_cell.angle_beta   90.00
_cell.angle_gamma   90.00
#
_symmetry.space_group_name_H-M   'P 1'
#
loop_
_entity.id
_entity.type
_entity.pdbx_description
1 polymer ?
#
loop_
_entity_poly.entity_id
_entity_poly.type
_entity_poly.pdbx_seq_one_letter_code
_entity_poly.pdbx_strand_id
1 'polypeptide(L)'
;INHPLPQSELQIDSDLLSQATLELFTAICIIFALAFIPASFLVFLIDERVTTSKHLQFVSGVKGITYWCGNLLWDLANYCVSIACCMVIFLIFKIEAYIYKTNFLCLLLLLFLYGFSIIPLMYLINYFFTTPSTGFVLISCVNIFIGLITTISTFILETFDGQVDLTHINSILKKLFLIFPHYCLGRGLFDMSQTYAINTFSLKYVAGYVPISPLQNDIVVAGYVPISPLQNDIVGRNLISLFFQGIIFFALAILAQYRFFIPDRGCMRTPKNLKSTNEDDDVAAERKRIYLDPDNTSHDVLRMVDLVK
;
A
#
# COMPACT_ATOMS: atom_id res chain seq x y z
N ILE A 1 -11.19 -53.24 -12.49
CA ILE A 1 -11.11 -51.76 -12.49
C ILE A 1 -11.55 -51.33 -11.10
N ASN A 2 -10.62 -50.85 -10.28
CA ASN A 2 -10.90 -50.47 -8.89
C ASN A 2 -11.18 -48.97 -8.87
N HIS A 3 -12.39 -48.56 -8.52
CA HIS A 3 -12.74 -47.16 -8.32
C HIS A 3 -12.56 -46.82 -6.84
N PRO A 4 -11.95 -45.69 -6.48
CA PRO A 4 -11.78 -45.31 -5.08
C PRO A 4 -13.14 -45.19 -4.39
N LEU A 5 -13.19 -45.61 -3.13
CA LEU A 5 -14.38 -45.47 -2.29
C LEU A 5 -14.74 -43.98 -2.12
N PRO A 6 -16.04 -43.66 -1.95
CA PRO A 6 -16.47 -42.31 -1.60
C PRO A 6 -15.77 -41.86 -0.31
N GLN A 7 -15.29 -40.61 -0.28
CA GLN A 7 -14.65 -40.05 0.90
C GLN A 7 -15.65 -39.92 2.06
N SER A 8 -15.20 -40.16 3.29
CA SER A 8 -16.00 -39.89 4.49
C SER A 8 -16.01 -38.39 4.80
N GLU A 9 -17.01 -37.92 5.55
CA GLU A 9 -17.12 -36.51 5.95
C GLU A 9 -15.85 -36.00 6.66
N LEU A 10 -15.25 -36.82 7.52
CA LEU A 10 -13.99 -36.49 8.20
C LEU A 10 -12.80 -36.34 7.23
N GLN A 11 -12.77 -37.10 6.14
CA GLN A 11 -11.72 -36.97 5.12
C GLN A 11 -11.89 -35.67 4.33
N ILE A 12 -13.14 -35.33 3.99
CA ILE A 12 -13.47 -34.08 3.27
C ILE A 12 -13.09 -32.85 4.12
N ASP A 13 -13.41 -32.86 5.42
CA ASP A 13 -13.03 -31.77 6.32
C ASP A 13 -11.50 -31.63 6.45
N SER A 14 -10.78 -32.75 6.54
CA SER A 14 -9.32 -32.73 6.61
C SER A 14 -8.66 -32.22 5.32
N ASP A 15 -9.21 -32.60 4.16
CA ASP A 15 -8.74 -32.15 2.85
C ASP A 15 -9.01 -30.64 2.68
N LEU A 16 -10.19 -30.16 3.08
CA LEU A 16 -10.56 -28.74 3.02
C LEU A 16 -9.65 -27.88 3.91
N LEU A 17 -9.36 -28.34 5.14
CA LEU A 17 -8.46 -27.64 6.05
C LEU A 17 -7.03 -27.59 5.51
N SER A 18 -6.56 -28.68 4.89
CA SER A 18 -5.25 -28.72 4.24
C SER A 18 -5.15 -27.72 3.08
N GLN A 19 -6.20 -27.63 2.27
CA GLN A 19 -6.29 -26.68 1.17
C GLN A 19 -6.31 -25.24 1.66
N ALA A 20 -7.15 -24.92 2.66
CA ALA A 20 -7.21 -23.59 3.26
C ALA A 20 -5.86 -23.15 3.85
N THR A 21 -5.09 -24.10 4.40
CA THR A 21 -3.74 -23.83 4.92
C THR A 21 -2.75 -23.49 3.81
N LEU A 22 -2.80 -24.18 2.66
CA LEU A 22 -1.97 -23.87 1.49
C LEU A 22 -2.32 -22.50 0.88
N GLU A 23 -3.61 -22.18 0.85
CA GLU A 23 -4.11 -20.88 0.40
C GLU A 23 -3.64 -19.75 1.31
N LEU A 24 -3.71 -19.95 2.64
CA LEU A 24 -3.15 -19.02 3.62
C LEU A 24 -1.65 -18.84 3.44
N PHE A 25 -0.90 -19.93 3.23
CA PHE A 25 0.54 -19.86 3.00
C PHE A 25 0.89 -19.02 1.75
N THR A 26 0.12 -19.22 0.68
CA THR A 26 0.26 -18.43 -0.56
C THR A 26 0.02 -16.94 -0.29
N ALA A 27 -1.04 -16.60 0.44
CA ALA A 27 -1.33 -15.22 0.83
C ALA A 27 -0.19 -14.61 1.66
N ILE A 28 0.35 -15.36 2.65
CA ILE A 28 1.48 -14.96 3.49
C ILE A 28 2.73 -14.66 2.65
N CYS A 29 3.07 -15.51 1.67
CA CYS A 29 4.21 -15.27 0.79
C CYS A 29 4.07 -13.97 0.00
N ILE A 30 2.85 -13.63 -0.43
CA ILE A 30 2.59 -12.40 -1.19
C ILE A 30 2.65 -11.18 -0.28
N ILE A 31 2.08 -11.25 0.93
CA ILE A 31 2.21 -10.19 1.95
C ILE A 31 3.70 -9.91 2.20
N PHE A 32 4.50 -10.96 2.38
CA PHE A 32 5.93 -10.83 2.60
C PHE A 32 6.63 -10.13 1.43
N ALA A 33 6.40 -10.58 0.19
CA ALA A 33 6.99 -9.97 -0.99
C ALA A 33 6.58 -8.50 -1.15
N LEU A 34 5.29 -8.18 -0.99
CA LEU A 34 4.75 -6.85 -1.18
C LEU A 34 4.97 -5.90 0.02
N ALA A 35 5.53 -6.37 1.12
CA ALA A 35 5.91 -5.52 2.25
C ALA A 35 7.15 -4.66 1.98
N PHE A 36 8.07 -5.15 1.15
CA PHE A 36 9.34 -4.47 0.84
C PHE A 36 9.20 -3.38 -0.23
N ILE A 37 8.30 -3.56 -1.19
CA ILE A 37 8.19 -2.65 -2.34
C ILE A 37 7.77 -1.23 -1.88
N PRO A 38 6.69 -1.03 -1.10
CA PRO A 38 6.33 0.29 -0.60
C PRO A 38 7.41 0.88 0.33
N ALA A 39 8.07 0.05 1.12
CA ALA A 39 9.17 0.47 1.98
C ALA A 39 10.37 1.00 1.17
N SER A 40 10.57 0.53 -0.07
CA SER A 40 11.62 1.06 -0.95
C SER A 40 11.33 2.49 -1.42
N PHE A 41 10.07 2.83 -1.72
CA PHE A 41 9.69 4.20 -2.09
C PHE A 41 9.87 5.19 -0.93
N LEU A 42 9.64 4.71 0.30
CA LEU A 42 9.90 5.49 1.52
C LEU A 42 11.36 5.95 1.62
N VAL A 43 12.33 5.13 1.21
CA VAL A 43 13.77 5.43 1.27
C VAL A 43 14.09 6.70 0.49
N PHE A 44 13.62 6.79 -0.75
CA PHE A 44 13.81 7.96 -1.59
C PHE A 44 13.21 9.22 -0.98
N LEU A 45 12.04 9.09 -0.35
CA LEU A 45 11.34 10.20 0.28
C LEU A 45 12.04 10.71 1.56
N ILE A 46 12.67 9.80 2.32
CA ILE A 46 13.50 10.17 3.47
C ILE A 46 14.76 10.86 2.99
N ASP A 47 15.44 10.29 1.98
CA ASP A 47 16.67 10.83 1.44
C ASP A 47 16.47 12.24 0.87
N GLU A 48 15.44 12.44 0.05
CA GLU A 48 15.09 13.74 -0.53
C GLU A 48 14.79 14.81 0.54
N ARG A 49 14.20 14.40 1.66
CA ARG A 49 13.92 15.29 2.79
C ARG A 49 15.19 15.65 3.55
N VAL A 50 16.09 14.68 3.77
CA VAL A 50 17.35 14.87 4.52
C VAL A 50 18.35 15.70 3.73
N THR A 51 18.44 15.48 2.41
CA THR A 51 19.28 16.27 1.50
C THR A 51 18.68 17.64 1.19
N THR A 52 17.46 17.92 1.64
CA THR A 52 16.70 19.16 1.38
C THR A 52 16.40 19.42 -0.10
N SER A 53 16.53 18.41 -0.98
CA SER A 53 16.21 18.54 -2.41
C SER A 53 14.75 18.94 -2.65
N LYS A 54 13.81 18.44 -1.85
CA LYS A 54 12.40 18.86 -1.88
C LYS A 54 12.23 20.36 -1.63
N HIS A 55 13.03 20.94 -0.74
CA HIS A 55 12.97 22.38 -0.46
C HIS A 55 13.46 23.18 -1.67
N LEU A 56 14.54 22.73 -2.32
CA LEU A 56 15.05 23.35 -3.53
C LEU A 56 14.01 23.36 -4.66
N GLN A 57 13.28 22.26 -4.86
CA GLN A 57 12.19 22.19 -5.84
C GLN A 57 11.07 23.21 -5.56
N PHE A 58 10.74 23.44 -4.29
CA PHE A 58 9.76 24.46 -3.91
C PHE A 58 10.27 25.88 -4.11
N VAL A 59 11.56 26.14 -3.84
CA VAL A 59 12.19 27.44 -4.14
C VAL A 59 12.19 27.70 -5.65
N SER A 60 12.28 26.64 -6.48
CA SER A 60 12.11 26.72 -7.94
C SER A 60 10.66 26.89 -8.43
N GLY A 61 9.69 27.03 -7.52
CA GLY A 61 8.30 27.36 -7.86
C GLY A 61 7.35 26.17 -8.05
N VAL A 62 7.77 24.94 -7.72
CA VAL A 62 6.87 23.77 -7.77
C VAL A 62 5.78 23.89 -6.70
N LYS A 63 4.52 23.62 -7.06
CA LYS A 63 3.41 23.58 -6.08
C LYS A 63 3.41 22.27 -5.31
N GLY A 64 3.10 22.31 -4.01
CA GLY A 64 3.05 21.12 -3.15
C GLY A 64 2.14 20.00 -3.66
N ILE A 65 0.94 20.34 -4.16
CA ILE A 65 0.00 19.34 -4.73
C ILE A 65 0.61 18.67 -5.96
N THR A 66 1.21 19.44 -6.87
CA THR A 66 1.84 18.90 -8.09
C THR A 66 2.99 17.94 -7.75
N TYR A 67 3.80 18.27 -6.74
CA TYR A 67 4.85 17.38 -6.24
C TYR A 67 4.28 16.04 -5.74
N TRP A 68 3.26 16.07 -4.87
CA TRP A 68 2.71 14.83 -4.30
C TRP A 68 1.94 13.98 -5.30
N CYS A 69 1.18 14.61 -6.21
CA CYS A 69 0.54 13.88 -7.31
C CYS A 69 1.58 13.26 -8.26
N GLY A 70 2.66 13.98 -8.55
CA GLY A 70 3.77 13.47 -9.37
C GLY A 70 4.44 12.25 -8.74
N ASN A 71 4.78 12.34 -7.45
CA ASN A 71 5.35 11.22 -6.72
C ASN A 71 4.40 10.03 -6.64
N LEU A 72 3.12 10.25 -6.32
CA LEU A 72 2.15 9.16 -6.27
C LEU A 72 2.01 8.46 -7.62
N LEU A 73 1.93 9.23 -8.71
CA LEU A 73 1.82 8.68 -10.06
C LEU A 73 3.07 7.89 -10.45
N TRP A 74 4.25 8.42 -10.12
CA TRP A 74 5.53 7.75 -10.38
C TRP A 74 5.68 6.46 -9.59
N ASP A 75 5.39 6.48 -8.30
CA ASP A 75 5.48 5.30 -7.44
C ASP A 75 4.45 4.25 -7.84
N LEU A 76 3.22 4.65 -8.20
CA LEU A 76 2.21 3.73 -8.76
C LEU A 76 2.66 3.11 -10.08
N ALA A 77 3.26 3.89 -10.98
CA ALA A 77 3.77 3.38 -12.24
C ALA A 77 4.87 2.33 -12.03
N ASN A 78 5.79 2.58 -11.10
CA ASN A 78 6.81 1.60 -10.71
C ASN A 78 6.18 0.37 -10.01
N TYR A 79 5.18 0.60 -9.17
CA TYR A 79 4.47 -0.48 -8.49
C TYR A 79 3.73 -1.40 -9.47
N CYS A 80 3.21 -0.89 -10.58
CA CYS A 80 2.61 -1.70 -11.65
C CYS A 80 3.55 -2.79 -12.19
N VAL A 81 4.87 -2.58 -12.17
CA VAL A 81 5.86 -3.61 -12.54
C VAL A 81 5.79 -4.79 -11.56
N SER A 82 5.67 -4.50 -10.26
CA SER A 82 5.55 -5.54 -9.24
C SER A 82 4.23 -6.30 -9.36
N ILE A 83 3.13 -5.60 -9.64
CA ILE A 83 1.83 -6.24 -9.93
C ILE A 83 1.98 -7.18 -11.13
N ALA A 84 2.57 -6.70 -12.23
CA ALA A 84 2.77 -7.51 -13.43
C ALA A 84 3.59 -8.78 -13.13
N CYS A 85 4.67 -8.67 -12.36
CA CYS A 85 5.45 -9.81 -11.90
C CYS A 85 4.60 -10.81 -11.09
N CYS A 86 3.81 -10.35 -10.12
CA CYS A 86 2.90 -11.20 -9.36
C CYS A 86 1.88 -11.91 -10.25
N MET A 87 1.26 -11.20 -11.20
CA MET A 87 0.28 -11.77 -12.12
C MET A 87 0.93 -12.83 -13.03
N VAL A 88 2.14 -12.59 -13.53
CA VAL A 88 2.89 -13.55 -14.35
C VAL A 88 3.21 -14.81 -13.55
N ILE A 89 3.61 -14.69 -12.28
CA ILE A 89 3.86 -15.84 -11.40
C ILE A 89 2.58 -16.69 -11.28
N PHE A 90 1.44 -16.07 -10.96
CA PHE A 90 0.17 -16.80 -10.88
C PHE A 90 -0.16 -17.52 -12.18
N LEU A 91 0.01 -16.85 -13.34
CA LEU A 91 -0.24 -17.44 -14.65
C LEU A 91 0.68 -18.62 -14.98
N ILE A 92 1.98 -18.53 -14.66
CA ILE A 92 2.95 -19.61 -14.89
C ILE A 92 2.61 -20.84 -14.07
N PHE A 93 2.28 -20.67 -12.79
CA PHE A 93 1.93 -21.76 -11.89
C PHE A 93 0.51 -22.29 -12.11
N LYS A 94 -0.29 -21.66 -12.98
CA LYS A 94 -1.66 -22.07 -13.32
C LYS A 94 -2.55 -22.26 -12.10
N ILE A 95 -2.45 -21.37 -11.11
CA ILE A 95 -3.28 -21.45 -9.91
C ILE A 95 -4.71 -21.02 -10.26
N GLU A 96 -5.59 -22.01 -10.49
CA GLU A 96 -6.94 -21.79 -11.01
C GLU A 96 -7.78 -20.86 -10.12
N ALA A 97 -7.54 -20.88 -8.81
CA ALA A 97 -8.19 -20.00 -7.84
C ALA A 97 -8.04 -18.51 -8.14
N TYR A 98 -6.94 -18.11 -8.79
CA TYR A 98 -6.62 -16.71 -9.08
C TYR A 98 -6.72 -16.35 -10.57
N ILE A 99 -6.57 -17.32 -11.47
CA ILE A 99 -6.57 -17.08 -12.93
C ILE A 99 -8.00 -17.09 -13.52
N TYR A 100 -8.96 -17.70 -12.83
CA TYR A 100 -10.33 -17.77 -13.32
C TYR A 100 -10.89 -16.36 -13.62
N LYS A 101 -11.69 -16.24 -14.69
CA LYS A 101 -12.03 -14.96 -15.37
C LYS A 101 -12.42 -13.82 -14.41
N THR A 102 -13.34 -14.06 -13.47
CA THR A 102 -13.76 -13.08 -12.47
C THR A 102 -12.75 -12.84 -11.36
N ASN A 103 -12.00 -13.87 -10.98
CA ASN A 103 -11.00 -13.83 -9.90
C ASN A 103 -9.75 -13.07 -10.35
N PHE A 104 -9.36 -13.19 -11.62
CA PHE A 104 -8.22 -12.51 -12.21
C PHE A 104 -8.34 -10.98 -12.11
N LEU A 105 -9.50 -10.44 -12.49
CA LEU A 105 -9.76 -9.00 -12.37
C LEU A 105 -9.81 -8.56 -10.91
N CYS A 106 -10.41 -9.37 -10.04
CA CYS A 106 -10.50 -9.08 -8.61
C CYS A 106 -9.10 -9.06 -7.96
N LEU A 107 -8.21 -9.99 -8.33
CA LEU A 107 -6.81 -10.02 -7.91
C LEU A 107 -6.05 -8.77 -8.38
N LEU A 108 -6.20 -8.42 -9.67
CA LEU A 108 -5.57 -7.23 -10.23
C LEU A 108 -6.01 -5.96 -9.47
N LEU A 109 -7.31 -5.81 -9.23
CA LEU A 109 -7.86 -4.69 -8.47
C LEU A 109 -7.38 -4.68 -7.02
N LEU A 110 -7.31 -5.83 -6.36
CA LEU A 110 -6.81 -5.96 -4.99
C LEU A 110 -5.36 -5.52 -4.89
N LEU A 111 -4.50 -6.00 -5.79
CA LEU A 111 -3.08 -5.64 -5.84
C LEU A 111 -2.89 -4.15 -6.14
N PHE A 112 -3.63 -3.60 -7.10
CA PHE A 112 -3.55 -2.19 -7.47
C PHE A 112 -4.03 -1.26 -6.34
N LEU A 113 -5.20 -1.54 -5.76
CA LEU A 113 -5.75 -0.75 -4.66
C LEU A 113 -4.91 -0.85 -3.39
N TYR A 114 -4.28 -2.00 -3.14
CA TYR A 114 -3.29 -2.12 -2.08
C TYR A 114 -2.13 -1.14 -2.30
N GLY A 115 -1.55 -1.07 -3.50
CA GLY A 115 -0.53 -0.08 -3.86
C GLY A 115 -1.00 1.36 -3.66
N PHE A 116 -2.19 1.67 -4.18
CA PHE A 116 -2.84 2.98 -4.05
C PHE A 116 -3.06 3.41 -2.60
N SER A 117 -3.29 2.46 -1.68
CA SER A 117 -3.48 2.75 -0.26
C SER A 117 -2.15 2.83 0.49
N ILE A 118 -1.25 1.86 0.30
CA ILE A 118 -0.03 1.73 1.09
C ILE A 118 1.01 2.80 0.76
N ILE A 119 1.11 3.25 -0.51
CA ILE A 119 2.10 4.25 -0.92
C ILE A 119 1.86 5.61 -0.22
N PRO A 120 0.63 6.20 -0.23
CA PRO A 120 0.34 7.38 0.56
C PRO A 120 0.57 7.19 2.07
N LEU A 121 0.33 6.00 2.62
CA LEU A 121 0.66 5.72 4.02
C LEU A 121 2.16 5.85 4.29
N MET A 122 3.01 5.38 3.37
CA MET A 122 4.46 5.56 3.48
C MET A 122 4.87 7.04 3.49
N TYR A 123 4.17 7.90 2.73
CA TYR A 123 4.44 9.34 2.71
C TYR A 123 4.23 10.01 4.08
N LEU A 124 3.23 9.55 4.83
CA LEU A 124 2.98 9.99 6.21
C LEU A 124 4.07 9.50 7.17
N ILE A 125 4.56 8.28 6.94
CA ILE A 125 5.54 7.62 7.82
C ILE A 125 6.95 8.21 7.66
N ASN A 126 7.31 8.72 6.48
CA ASN A 126 8.60 9.38 6.19
C ASN A 126 9.05 10.34 7.31
N TYR A 127 8.12 11.15 7.83
CA TYR A 127 8.44 12.18 8.81
C TYR A 127 9.07 11.65 10.11
N PHE A 128 8.83 10.38 10.45
CA PHE A 128 9.35 9.74 11.66
C PHE A 128 10.81 9.27 11.55
N PHE A 129 11.39 9.19 10.36
CA PHE A 129 12.73 8.62 10.15
C PHE A 129 13.69 9.64 9.57
N THR A 130 14.89 9.77 10.14
CA THR A 130 15.97 10.61 9.58
C THR A 130 16.99 9.81 8.77
N THR A 131 17.06 8.50 8.97
CA THR A 131 18.01 7.63 8.28
C THR A 131 17.25 6.70 7.33
N PRO A 132 17.50 6.75 6.00
CA PRO A 132 16.73 5.98 5.03
C PRO A 132 16.79 4.46 5.24
N SER A 133 17.97 3.91 5.52
CA SER A 133 18.17 2.47 5.75
C SER A 133 17.41 1.96 6.97
N THR A 134 17.43 2.71 8.07
CA THR A 134 16.66 2.39 9.29
C THR A 134 15.15 2.43 9.01
N GLY A 135 14.69 3.41 8.24
CA GLY A 135 13.29 3.50 7.82
C GLY A 135 12.85 2.30 6.98
N PHE A 136 13.66 1.88 6.00
CA PHE A 136 13.39 0.71 5.18
C PHE A 136 13.19 -0.56 6.02
N VAL A 137 14.15 -0.87 6.89
CA VAL A 137 14.12 -2.12 7.68
C VAL A 137 12.96 -2.11 8.65
N LEU A 138 12.77 -1.04 9.43
CA LEU A 138 11.71 -0.98 10.44
C LEU A 138 10.32 -1.04 9.81
N ILE A 139 10.10 -0.32 8.71
CA ILE A 139 8.79 -0.31 8.06
C ILE A 139 8.51 -1.61 7.32
N SER A 140 9.51 -2.24 6.71
CA SER A 140 9.35 -3.60 6.17
C SER A 140 8.93 -4.58 7.28
N CYS A 141 9.59 -4.54 8.44
CA CYS A 141 9.25 -5.39 9.58
C CYS A 141 7.83 -5.12 10.10
N VAL A 142 7.44 -3.85 10.29
CA VAL A 142 6.10 -3.48 10.76
C VAL A 142 5.03 -3.95 9.77
N ASN A 143 5.24 -3.73 8.47
CA ASN A 143 4.35 -4.17 7.41
C ASN A 143 4.13 -5.70 7.44
N ILE A 144 5.23 -6.46 7.54
CA ILE A 144 5.18 -7.93 7.65
C ILE A 144 4.42 -8.34 8.92
N PHE A 145 4.75 -7.79 10.09
CA PHE A 145 4.08 -8.16 11.33
C PHE A 145 2.59 -7.85 11.31
N ILE A 146 2.19 -6.67 10.83
CA ILE A 146 0.78 -6.32 10.71
C ILE A 146 0.07 -7.30 9.77
N GLY A 147 0.61 -7.55 8.58
CA GLY A 147 0.00 -8.46 7.61
C GLY A 147 -0.11 -9.90 8.13
N LEU A 148 0.96 -10.45 8.71
CA LEU A 148 0.99 -11.81 9.23
C LEU A 148 0.06 -11.98 10.43
N ILE A 149 0.21 -11.15 11.46
CA ILE A 149 -0.54 -11.31 12.72
C ILE A 149 -2.03 -11.18 12.44
N THR A 150 -2.45 -10.18 11.67
CA THR A 150 -3.87 -9.95 11.39
C THR A 150 -4.49 -11.07 10.54
N THR A 151 -3.79 -11.51 9.49
CA THR A 151 -4.28 -12.59 8.61
C THR A 151 -4.36 -13.92 9.36
N ILE A 152 -3.30 -14.31 10.08
CA ILE A 152 -3.26 -15.55 10.87
C ILE A 152 -4.30 -15.52 11.98
N SER A 153 -4.48 -14.39 12.67
CA SER A 153 -5.47 -14.28 13.76
C SER A 153 -6.89 -14.56 13.26
N THR A 154 -7.26 -13.96 12.12
CA THR A 154 -8.61 -14.19 11.55
C THR A 154 -8.78 -15.61 11.02
N PHE A 155 -7.75 -16.21 10.43
CA PHE A 155 -7.78 -17.62 10.01
C PHE A 155 -7.96 -18.58 11.19
N ILE A 156 -7.19 -18.40 12.26
CA ILE A 156 -7.29 -19.25 13.45
C ILE A 156 -8.71 -19.16 14.03
N LEU A 157 -9.27 -17.96 14.15
CA LEU A 157 -10.63 -17.78 14.67
C LEU A 157 -11.69 -18.43 13.78
N GLU A 158 -11.51 -18.46 12.46
CA GLU A 158 -12.41 -19.19 11.54
C GLU A 158 -12.30 -20.70 11.67
N THR A 159 -11.14 -21.21 12.06
CA THR A 159 -10.98 -22.66 12.28
C THR A 159 -11.85 -23.15 13.46
N PHE A 160 -12.26 -22.25 14.36
CA PHE A 160 -13.10 -22.55 15.53
C PHE A 160 -14.57 -22.09 15.38
N ASP A 161 -15.12 -22.07 14.16
CA ASP A 161 -16.46 -21.54 13.82
C ASP A 161 -17.64 -22.16 14.61
N GLY A 162 -17.41 -23.26 15.33
CA GLY A 162 -18.41 -23.92 16.20
C GLY A 162 -18.78 -23.16 17.49
N GLN A 163 -18.08 -22.07 17.84
CA GLN A 163 -18.36 -21.28 19.05
C GLN A 163 -18.88 -19.88 18.70
N VAL A 164 -20.15 -19.59 19.05
CA VAL A 164 -20.84 -18.32 18.74
C VAL A 164 -20.07 -17.08 19.21
N ASP A 165 -19.39 -17.16 20.36
CA ASP A 165 -18.61 -16.03 20.89
C ASP A 165 -17.37 -15.73 20.01
N LEU A 166 -16.67 -16.77 19.53
CA LEU A 166 -15.48 -16.61 18.71
C LEU A 166 -15.82 -16.06 17.32
N THR A 167 -16.95 -16.47 16.74
CA THR A 167 -17.40 -15.96 15.43
C THR A 167 -17.77 -14.48 15.51
N HIS A 168 -18.39 -14.05 16.61
CA HIS A 168 -18.69 -12.65 16.86
C HIS A 168 -17.41 -11.81 17.04
N ILE A 169 -16.44 -12.30 17.83
CA ILE A 169 -15.13 -11.66 18.00
C ILE A 169 -14.41 -11.53 16.65
N ASN A 170 -14.40 -12.61 15.85
CA ASN A 170 -13.77 -12.61 14.54
C ASN A 170 -14.41 -11.56 13.61
N SER A 171 -15.74 -11.47 13.59
CA SER A 171 -16.45 -10.47 12.79
C SER A 171 -16.01 -9.05 13.14
N ILE A 172 -15.90 -8.73 14.44
CA ILE A 172 -15.40 -7.43 14.92
C ILE A 172 -13.95 -7.21 14.49
N LEU A 173 -13.09 -8.22 14.69
CA LEU A 173 -11.67 -8.14 14.39
C LEU A 173 -11.43 -7.90 12.90
N LYS A 174 -12.18 -8.60 12.03
CA LYS A 174 -12.20 -8.36 10.59
C LYS A 174 -12.60 -6.93 10.26
N LYS A 175 -13.53 -6.30 11.00
CA LYS A 175 -13.89 -4.88 10.79
C LYS A 175 -12.78 -3.92 11.22
N LEU A 176 -12.15 -4.20 12.37
CA LEU A 176 -11.09 -3.37 12.93
C LEU A 176 -9.85 -3.40 12.03
N PHE A 177 -9.42 -4.59 11.62
CA PHE A 177 -8.21 -4.79 10.83
C PHE A 177 -8.30 -4.24 9.41
N LEU A 178 -9.51 -3.94 8.90
CA LEU A 178 -9.66 -3.26 7.62
C LEU A 178 -8.84 -1.99 7.53
N ILE A 179 -8.60 -1.27 8.65
CA ILE A 179 -7.77 -0.06 8.67
C ILE A 179 -6.34 -0.27 8.14
N PHE A 180 -5.84 -1.51 8.19
CA PHE A 180 -4.50 -1.85 7.73
C PHE A 180 -4.54 -2.36 6.29
N PRO A 181 -3.88 -1.68 5.34
CA PRO A 181 -3.87 -2.12 3.93
C PRO A 181 -3.28 -3.53 3.76
N HIS A 182 -2.28 -3.88 4.58
CA HIS A 182 -1.66 -5.22 4.62
C HIS A 182 -2.64 -6.34 4.98
N TYR A 183 -3.53 -6.08 5.94
CA TYR A 183 -4.57 -7.03 6.28
C TYR A 183 -5.55 -7.23 5.11
N CYS A 184 -6.02 -6.14 4.49
CA CYS A 184 -6.94 -6.19 3.36
C CYS A 184 -6.38 -7.02 2.19
N LEU A 185 -5.08 -6.92 1.92
CA LEU A 185 -4.38 -7.73 0.92
C LEU A 185 -4.41 -9.23 1.29
N GLY A 186 -3.90 -9.58 2.48
CA GLY A 186 -3.83 -10.97 2.93
C GLY A 186 -5.19 -11.63 3.01
N ARG A 187 -6.15 -10.93 3.63
CA ARG A 187 -7.52 -11.38 3.77
C ARG A 187 -8.23 -11.49 2.42
N GLY A 188 -8.04 -10.52 1.52
CA GLY A 188 -8.63 -10.54 0.19
C GLY A 188 -8.14 -11.71 -0.67
N LEU A 189 -6.86 -12.07 -0.56
CA LEU A 189 -6.30 -13.25 -1.26
C LEU A 189 -6.86 -14.57 -0.73
N PHE A 190 -6.98 -14.67 0.60
CA PHE A 190 -7.56 -15.85 1.26
C PHE A 190 -9.06 -16.00 0.96
N ASP A 191 -9.84 -14.93 1.07
CA ASP A 191 -11.28 -14.95 0.79
C ASP A 191 -11.58 -15.30 -0.68
N MET A 192 -10.72 -14.86 -1.60
CA MET A 192 -10.84 -15.19 -3.02
C MET A 192 -10.60 -16.67 -3.31
N SER A 193 -9.57 -17.26 -2.72
CA SER A 193 -9.27 -18.69 -2.90
C SER A 193 -10.33 -19.58 -2.24
N GLN A 194 -10.77 -19.21 -1.04
CA GLN A 194 -11.90 -19.84 -0.35
C GLN A 194 -13.16 -19.82 -1.20
N THR A 195 -13.51 -18.66 -1.78
CA THR A 195 -14.70 -18.53 -2.63
C THR A 195 -14.59 -19.42 -3.87
N TYR A 196 -13.40 -19.51 -4.48
CA TYR A 196 -13.17 -20.43 -5.59
C TYR A 196 -13.30 -21.90 -5.18
N ALA A 197 -12.74 -22.29 -4.03
CA ALA A 197 -12.85 -23.65 -3.50
C ALA A 197 -14.31 -24.03 -3.28
N ILE A 198 -15.08 -23.19 -2.56
CA ILE A 198 -16.52 -23.38 -2.32
C ILE A 198 -17.27 -23.54 -3.63
N ASN A 199 -17.04 -22.64 -4.59
CA ASN A 199 -17.72 -22.70 -5.89
C ASN A 199 -17.43 -24.01 -6.63
N THR A 200 -16.17 -24.46 -6.60
CA THR A 200 -15.74 -25.72 -7.25
C THR A 200 -16.36 -26.94 -6.57
N PHE A 201 -16.40 -26.97 -5.24
CA PHE A 201 -17.07 -28.04 -4.49
C PHE A 201 -18.56 -28.06 -4.80
N SER A 202 -19.27 -26.93 -4.69
CA SER A 202 -20.71 -26.86 -4.97
C SER A 202 -21.04 -27.34 -6.38
N LEU A 203 -20.25 -26.96 -7.38
CA LEU A 203 -20.42 -27.44 -8.76
C LEU A 203 -20.18 -28.95 -8.90
N LYS A 204 -19.19 -29.51 -8.20
CA LYS A 204 -18.91 -30.95 -8.20
C LYS A 204 -20.09 -31.76 -7.66
N TYR A 205 -20.79 -31.26 -6.64
CA TYR A 205 -21.98 -31.88 -6.06
C TYR A 205 -23.23 -31.72 -6.93
N VAL A 206 -23.44 -30.55 -7.55
CA VAL A 206 -24.64 -30.28 -8.36
C VAL A 206 -24.54 -30.89 -9.78
N ALA A 207 -23.36 -30.82 -10.42
CA ALA A 207 -23.20 -31.16 -11.83
C ALA A 207 -22.62 -32.56 -12.10
N GLY A 208 -22.23 -33.32 -11.07
CA GLY A 208 -21.61 -34.64 -11.25
C GLY A 208 -20.31 -34.58 -12.08
N TYR A 209 -19.22 -34.10 -11.48
CA TYR A 209 -17.86 -34.10 -12.07
C TYR A 209 -17.74 -33.50 -13.48
N VAL A 210 -18.20 -32.26 -13.69
CA VAL A 210 -17.82 -31.49 -14.89
C VAL A 210 -16.71 -30.50 -14.50
N PRO A 211 -15.45 -30.72 -14.91
CA PRO A 211 -14.38 -29.75 -14.67
C PRO A 211 -14.64 -28.48 -15.48
N ILE A 212 -14.48 -27.33 -14.83
CA ILE A 212 -14.63 -26.02 -15.45
C ILE A 212 -13.42 -25.82 -16.38
N SER A 213 -13.61 -25.95 -17.69
CA SER A 213 -12.59 -25.54 -18.65
C SER A 213 -12.38 -24.02 -18.55
N PRO A 214 -11.13 -23.52 -18.46
CA PRO A 214 -10.82 -22.10 -18.20
C PRO A 214 -11.25 -21.12 -19.31
N LEU A 215 -11.91 -21.59 -20.38
CA LEU A 215 -12.22 -20.84 -21.59
C LEU A 215 -13.66 -21.01 -22.11
N GLN A 216 -14.53 -21.75 -21.41
CA GLN A 216 -15.90 -21.97 -21.88
C GLN A 216 -16.91 -21.11 -21.13
N ASN A 217 -17.51 -20.18 -21.87
CA ASN A 217 -18.57 -19.28 -21.43
C ASN A 217 -19.78 -20.04 -20.87
N ASP A 218 -20.36 -19.46 -19.81
CA ASP A 218 -21.79 -19.47 -19.48
C ASP A 218 -22.51 -20.83 -19.55
N ILE A 219 -21.91 -21.90 -19.01
CA ILE A 219 -22.71 -23.07 -18.65
C ILE A 219 -23.37 -22.76 -17.31
N VAL A 220 -24.53 -22.09 -17.40
CA VAL A 220 -25.52 -22.04 -16.32
C VAL A 220 -26.00 -23.47 -16.11
N VAL A 221 -25.32 -24.22 -15.24
CA VAL A 221 -25.85 -25.48 -14.72
C VAL A 221 -27.16 -25.12 -14.01
N ALA A 222 -28.26 -25.72 -14.46
CA ALA A 222 -29.61 -25.36 -14.04
C ALA A 222 -29.71 -25.22 -12.50
N GLY A 223 -29.82 -23.98 -12.01
CA GLY A 223 -30.00 -23.66 -10.59
C GLY A 223 -28.76 -23.22 -9.79
N TYR A 224 -27.56 -23.18 -10.38
CA TYR A 224 -26.35 -22.72 -9.69
C TYR A 224 -25.83 -21.37 -10.23
N VAL A 225 -25.73 -20.37 -9.35
CA VAL A 225 -25.11 -19.06 -9.62
C VAL A 225 -23.78 -19.02 -8.88
N PRO A 226 -22.63 -18.93 -9.56
CA PRO A 226 -21.33 -18.86 -8.90
C PRO A 226 -21.24 -17.60 -8.04
N ILE A 227 -20.73 -17.75 -6.81
CA ILE A 227 -20.51 -16.62 -5.92
C ILE A 227 -19.37 -15.79 -6.51
N SER A 228 -19.66 -14.56 -6.93
CA SER A 228 -18.63 -13.66 -7.46
C SER A 228 -17.72 -13.19 -6.31
N PRO A 229 -16.38 -13.31 -6.42
CA PRO A 229 -15.47 -12.85 -5.36
C PRO A 229 -15.57 -11.34 -5.08
N LEU A 230 -16.05 -10.56 -6.07
CA LEU A 230 -16.24 -9.12 -5.96
C LEU A 230 -17.42 -8.73 -5.05
N GLN A 231 -18.21 -9.68 -4.56
CA GLN A 231 -19.32 -9.37 -3.66
C GLN A 231 -18.80 -8.65 -2.41
N ASN A 232 -19.57 -7.67 -1.94
CA ASN A 232 -19.19 -6.83 -0.81
C ASN A 232 -18.91 -7.62 0.47
N ASP A 233 -19.57 -8.76 0.68
CA ASP A 233 -19.38 -9.59 1.87
C ASP A 233 -18.09 -10.42 1.85
N ILE A 234 -17.41 -10.49 0.69
CA ILE A 234 -16.17 -11.24 0.48
C ILE A 234 -15.02 -10.25 0.26
N VAL A 235 -14.51 -10.11 -0.98
CA VAL A 235 -13.35 -9.26 -1.28
C VAL A 235 -13.77 -7.81 -1.46
N GLY A 236 -15.04 -7.54 -1.83
CA GLY A 236 -15.53 -6.19 -2.14
C GLY A 236 -15.33 -5.21 -0.98
N ARG A 237 -15.55 -5.64 0.27
CA ARG A 237 -15.31 -4.81 1.46
C ARG A 237 -13.84 -4.42 1.63
N ASN A 238 -12.91 -5.34 1.33
CA ASN A 238 -11.47 -5.05 1.37
C ASN A 238 -11.10 -4.02 0.28
N LEU A 239 -11.64 -4.17 -0.94
CA LEU A 239 -11.42 -3.23 -2.05
C LEU A 239 -11.94 -1.83 -1.75
N ILE A 240 -13.17 -1.74 -1.24
CA ILE A 240 -13.78 -0.45 -0.86
C ILE A 240 -12.96 0.22 0.24
N SER A 241 -12.54 -0.54 1.25
CA SER A 241 -11.71 -0.03 2.34
C SER A 241 -10.37 0.51 1.82
N LEU A 242 -9.68 -0.24 0.95
CA LEU A 242 -8.41 0.17 0.35
C LEU A 242 -8.55 1.47 -0.48
N PHE A 243 -9.63 1.58 -1.26
CA PHE A 243 -9.90 2.79 -2.05
C PHE A 243 -10.07 4.03 -1.17
N PHE A 244 -10.92 3.96 -0.14
CA PHE A 244 -11.13 5.09 0.77
C PHE A 244 -9.87 5.41 1.58
N GLN A 245 -9.12 4.39 2.01
CA GLN A 245 -7.84 4.60 2.71
C GLN A 245 -6.83 5.33 1.85
N GLY A 246 -6.65 4.95 0.58
CA GLY A 246 -5.73 5.66 -0.31
C GLY A 246 -6.08 7.13 -0.45
N ILE A 247 -7.37 7.45 -0.59
CA ILE A 247 -7.83 8.85 -0.64
C ILE A 247 -7.53 9.57 0.68
N ILE A 248 -7.87 8.95 1.82
CA ILE A 248 -7.68 9.56 3.15
C ILE A 248 -6.19 9.77 3.44
N PHE A 249 -5.34 8.76 3.24
CA PHE A 249 -3.90 8.85 3.47
C PHE A 249 -3.24 9.86 2.53
N PHE A 250 -3.67 9.94 1.27
CA PHE A 250 -3.16 10.93 0.34
C PHE A 250 -3.57 12.35 0.72
N ALA A 251 -4.84 12.55 1.12
CA ALA A 251 -5.30 13.84 1.64
C ALA A 251 -4.51 14.25 2.90
N LEU A 252 -4.28 13.31 3.83
CA LEU A 252 -3.46 13.55 5.01
C LEU A 252 -2.00 13.88 4.64
N ALA A 253 -1.42 13.24 3.62
CA ALA A 253 -0.06 13.54 3.15
C ALA A 253 0.05 14.96 2.60
N ILE A 254 -0.96 15.41 1.87
CA ILE A 254 -1.07 16.81 1.41
C ILE A 254 -1.24 17.76 2.62
N LEU A 255 -2.10 17.44 3.58
CA LEU A 255 -2.30 18.28 4.77
C LEU A 255 -1.03 18.38 5.63
N ALA A 256 -0.27 17.29 5.75
CA ALA A 256 1.02 17.27 6.44
C ALA A 256 2.03 18.23 5.76
N GLN A 257 1.98 18.36 4.43
CA GLN A 257 2.82 19.29 3.68
C GLN A 257 2.50 20.77 3.98
N TYR A 258 1.22 21.11 4.16
CA TYR A 258 0.81 22.48 4.48
C TYR A 258 0.98 22.83 5.97
N ARG A 259 1.70 22.00 6.74
CA ARG A 259 2.03 22.22 8.16
C ARG A 259 0.81 22.46 9.08
N PHE A 260 -0.38 21.96 8.73
CA PHE A 260 -1.59 22.19 9.52
C PHE A 260 -1.53 21.52 10.92
N PHE A 261 -0.74 20.44 11.09
CA PHE A 261 -0.70 19.64 12.33
C PHE A 261 0.67 19.44 12.99
N ILE A 262 1.78 19.87 12.36
CA ILE A 262 3.12 19.69 12.94
C ILE A 262 3.62 21.06 13.40
N PRO A 263 3.54 21.40 14.70
CA PRO A 263 4.25 22.55 15.22
C PRO A 263 5.74 22.36 14.93
N ASP A 264 6.41 23.43 14.52
CA ASP A 264 7.85 23.47 14.22
C ASP A 264 8.63 22.71 15.31
N ARG A 265 8.98 21.45 15.06
CA ARG A 265 9.96 20.74 15.88
C ARG A 265 11.33 21.28 15.46
N GLY A 266 11.59 22.49 15.94
CA GLY A 266 12.91 23.03 16.25
C GLY A 266 14.03 22.67 15.28
N CYS A 267 13.94 23.08 14.02
CA CYS A 267 15.15 23.35 13.23
C CYS A 267 14.99 24.46 12.19
N MET A 268 13.89 25.22 12.22
CA MET A 268 14.05 26.64 11.91
C MET A 268 14.64 27.26 13.17
N ARG A 269 15.98 27.34 13.21
CA ARG A 269 16.57 28.57 13.73
C ARG A 269 15.82 29.65 12.96
N THR A 270 14.88 30.32 13.63
CA THR A 270 14.56 31.69 13.27
C THR A 270 15.90 32.31 12.92
N PRO A 271 16.04 33.05 11.81
CA PRO A 271 17.08 34.04 11.79
C PRO A 271 16.71 34.89 13.00
N LYS A 272 17.41 34.65 14.13
CA LYS A 272 17.72 35.73 15.04
C LYS A 272 18.08 36.84 14.08
N ASN A 273 17.50 38.02 14.27
CA ASN A 273 18.11 39.23 13.77
C ASN A 273 19.55 39.22 14.28
N LEU A 274 20.44 38.50 13.60
CA LEU A 274 21.85 38.66 13.64
C LEU A 274 21.95 40.02 12.98
N LYS A 275 21.94 41.06 13.82
CA LYS A 275 22.93 42.09 13.64
C LYS A 275 24.23 41.33 13.43
N SER A 276 24.57 41.14 12.17
CA SER A 276 25.79 40.57 11.65
C SER A 276 26.92 41.28 12.36
N THR A 277 27.35 40.72 13.48
CA THR A 277 28.34 41.36 14.34
C THR A 277 29.73 41.21 13.73
N ASN A 278 29.85 40.30 12.75
CA ASN A 278 30.97 40.10 11.85
C ASN A 278 30.46 40.11 10.40
N GLU A 279 30.25 41.29 9.82
CA GLU A 279 30.24 41.41 8.35
C GLU A 279 31.70 41.45 7.89
N ASP A 280 32.02 40.73 6.82
CA ASP A 280 33.35 40.84 6.19
C ASP A 280 33.53 42.28 5.66
N ASP A 281 34.76 42.82 5.77
CA ASP A 281 35.04 44.22 5.48
C ASP A 281 34.67 44.62 4.03
N ASP A 282 34.78 43.67 3.10
CA ASP A 282 34.39 43.84 1.70
C ASP A 282 32.87 43.95 1.52
N VAL A 283 32.08 43.13 2.23
CA VAL A 283 30.61 43.19 2.25
C VAL A 283 30.12 44.49 2.89
N ALA A 284 30.77 44.94 3.97
CA ALA A 284 30.42 46.20 4.64
C ALA A 284 30.76 47.43 3.78
N ALA A 285 31.88 47.38 3.05
CA ALA A 285 32.27 48.42 2.09
C ALA A 285 31.30 48.49 0.91
N GLU A 286 30.90 47.34 0.35
CA GLU A 286 29.97 47.28 -0.78
C GLU A 286 28.57 47.75 -0.38
N ARG A 287 28.09 47.37 0.81
CA ARG A 287 26.84 47.90 1.36
C ARG A 287 26.88 49.43 1.44
N LYS A 288 27.94 50.00 2.03
CA LYS A 288 28.08 51.46 2.12
C LYS A 288 28.13 52.12 0.75
N ARG A 289 28.82 51.53 -0.23
CA ARG A 289 28.87 52.01 -1.62
C ARG A 289 27.46 52.06 -2.24
N ILE A 290 26.67 50.99 -2.11
CA ILE A 290 25.31 50.90 -2.66
C ILE A 290 24.34 51.91 -2.01
N TYR A 291 24.51 52.21 -0.72
CA TYR A 291 23.64 53.13 0.03
C TYR A 291 24.03 54.61 -0.09
N LEU A 292 25.31 54.92 -0.21
CA LEU A 292 25.80 56.30 -0.27
C LEU A 292 25.84 56.88 -1.68
N ASP A 293 25.96 56.03 -2.70
CA ASP A 293 26.11 56.48 -4.09
C ASP A 293 25.24 55.64 -5.06
N PRO A 294 23.91 55.90 -5.10
CA PRO A 294 22.98 55.14 -5.92
C PRO A 294 23.24 55.30 -7.42
N ASP A 295 23.76 56.45 -7.86
CA ASP A 295 23.89 56.82 -9.27
C ASP A 295 25.11 56.17 -9.95
N ASN A 296 26.14 55.85 -9.17
CA ASN A 296 27.38 55.20 -9.62
C ASN A 296 27.26 53.67 -9.77
N THR A 297 26.08 53.10 -9.50
CA THR A 297 25.79 51.66 -9.67
C THR A 297 25.09 51.33 -10.99
N SER A 298 24.92 52.32 -11.88
CA SER A 298 24.23 52.20 -13.18
C SER A 298 24.95 51.28 -14.19
N HIS A 299 26.21 50.95 -13.95
CA HIS A 299 26.99 50.00 -14.77
C HIS A 299 27.01 48.56 -14.22
N ASP A 300 26.41 48.31 -13.06
CA ASP A 300 26.43 46.99 -12.45
C ASP A 300 25.37 46.08 -13.11
N VAL A 301 25.80 44.91 -13.60
CA VAL A 301 24.93 43.93 -14.27
C VAL A 301 23.87 43.36 -13.34
N LEU A 302 24.13 43.33 -12.02
CA LEU A 302 23.21 42.80 -11.03
C LEU A 302 23.43 43.49 -9.67
N ARG A 303 22.36 44.07 -9.11
CA ARG A 303 22.37 44.77 -7.82
C ARG A 303 21.75 43.88 -6.75
N MET A 304 22.56 43.47 -5.77
CA MET A 304 22.05 42.72 -4.61
C MET A 304 21.98 43.67 -3.40
N VAL A 305 20.78 43.92 -2.91
CA VAL A 305 20.52 44.81 -1.77
C VAL A 305 20.03 43.97 -0.61
N ASP A 306 20.57 44.23 0.59
CA ASP A 306 20.15 43.64 1.86
C ASP A 306 20.04 42.10 1.87
N LEU A 307 21.04 41.43 1.30
CA LEU A 307 21.24 40.01 1.58
C LEU A 307 21.67 39.84 3.02
N VAL A 308 20.73 39.40 3.85
CA VAL A 308 21.01 38.91 5.21
C VAL A 308 21.17 37.40 5.12
N LYS A 309 22.28 36.91 5.68
CA LYS A 309 22.65 35.48 5.71
C LYS A 309 21.72 34.66 6.59
#